data_AF-A0A960Y5T7-F1
#
_entry.id   AF-A0A960Y5T7-F1
#
_cell.length_a   1.000
_cell.length_b   1.000
_cell.length_c   1.000
_cell.angle_alpha   90.00
_cell.angle_beta   90.00
_cell.angle_gamma   90.00
#
_symmetry.space_group_name_H-M   'P 1'
#
loop_
_entity.id
_entity.type
_entity.pdbx_description
1 polymer ?
#
loop_
_entity_poly.entity_id
_entity_poly.type
_entity_poly.pdbx_seq_one_letter_code
_entity_poly.pdbx_strand_id
1 'polypeptide(L)'
;MSMSGAHAKNPHLQHHFESMEQQYESGKLGMWLFLVTEILLFGGLFCAYAVYRANHPEVFHYAHQFLDPSLGGFNTIVLIVSSLTMAVAVRCAQLGQQKALVTSLALTLACAFLFLGVKFVEYQHKWKHGLLWGQKYQSQSHEAQASPIMVPAAAAPAAPKDPDASQLPSAAAPPQGTVVHDEVVGT
;
A
#
# COMPACT_ATOMS: atom_id res chain seq x y z
N MET A 1 26.49 -48.50 41.97
CA MET A 1 26.71 -48.96 40.59
C MET A 1 26.38 -47.78 39.69
N SER A 2 27.40 -47.03 39.26
CA SER A 2 27.25 -45.74 38.57
C SER A 2 26.88 -45.98 37.10
N MET A 3 25.67 -45.59 36.71
CA MET A 3 25.29 -45.48 35.30
C MET A 3 25.67 -44.07 34.84
N SER A 4 26.93 -43.93 34.42
CA SER A 4 27.38 -42.77 33.65
C SER A 4 26.72 -42.84 32.28
N GLY A 5 25.56 -42.20 32.14
CA GLY A 5 24.89 -41.98 30.87
C GLY A 5 25.77 -41.10 30.01
N ALA A 6 26.37 -41.69 28.97
CA ALA A 6 27.14 -40.95 27.98
C ALA A 6 26.20 -39.98 27.23
N HIS A 7 26.17 -38.72 27.66
CA HIS A 7 25.56 -37.63 26.90
C HIS A 7 26.37 -37.46 25.60
N ALA A 8 25.91 -38.10 24.52
CA ALA A 8 26.40 -37.82 23.18
C ALA A 8 26.10 -36.33 22.88
N LYS A 9 27.11 -35.47 23.05
CA LYS A 9 27.01 -34.04 22.71
C LYS A 9 26.80 -33.92 21.21
N ASN A 10 25.56 -33.71 20.80
CA ASN A 10 25.23 -33.36 19.43
C ASN A 10 25.86 -31.98 19.13
N PRO A 11 26.78 -31.86 18.15
CA PRO A 11 27.48 -30.61 17.87
C PRO A 11 26.54 -29.47 17.43
N HIS A 12 25.31 -29.82 17.01
CA HIS A 12 24.30 -28.89 16.47
C HIS A 12 23.28 -28.43 17.52
N LEU A 13 23.33 -28.97 18.75
CA LEU A 13 22.46 -28.58 19.85
C LEU A 13 23.02 -27.31 20.49
N GLN A 14 22.25 -26.23 20.50
CA GLN A 14 22.67 -25.01 21.19
C GLN A 14 22.58 -25.20 22.71
N HIS A 15 23.52 -24.62 23.45
CA HIS A 15 23.67 -24.81 24.89
C HIS A 15 22.48 -24.33 25.74
N HIS A 16 21.58 -23.51 25.17
CA HIS A 16 20.34 -23.06 25.83
C HIS A 16 19.15 -24.01 25.65
N PHE A 17 19.30 -25.07 24.84
CA PHE A 17 18.25 -26.07 24.65
C PHE A 17 18.64 -27.37 25.34
N GLU A 18 17.65 -28.00 25.97
CA GLU A 18 17.81 -29.29 26.64
C GLU A 18 17.77 -30.44 25.63
N SER A 19 17.09 -30.26 24.50
CA SER A 19 16.96 -31.28 23.44
C SER A 19 16.86 -30.66 22.03
N MET A 20 17.16 -31.47 21.01
CA MET A 20 17.00 -31.07 19.59
C MET A 20 15.53 -30.81 19.23
N GLU A 21 14.61 -31.53 19.86
CA GLU A 21 13.17 -31.35 19.68
C GLU A 21 12.73 -29.98 20.22
N GLN A 22 13.16 -29.61 21.42
CA GLN A 22 12.89 -28.30 22.00
C GLN A 22 13.44 -27.16 21.12
N GLN A 23 14.65 -27.32 20.58
CA GLN A 23 15.26 -26.35 19.65
C GLN A 23 14.41 -26.16 18.38
N TYR A 24 13.92 -27.25 17.79
CA TYR A 24 13.08 -27.21 16.59
C TYR A 24 11.72 -26.56 16.85
N GLU A 25 11.03 -26.96 17.90
CA GLU A 25 9.71 -26.40 18.27
C GLU A 25 9.81 -24.91 18.62
N SER A 26 10.89 -24.50 19.30
CA SER A 26 11.16 -23.09 19.60
C SER A 26 11.38 -22.26 18.33
N GLY A 27 12.13 -22.79 17.35
CA GLY A 27 12.33 -22.14 16.05
C GLY A 27 11.04 -22.01 15.25
N LYS A 28 10.20 -23.05 15.25
CA LYS A 28 8.89 -23.05 14.61
C LYS A 28 7.95 -22.01 15.24
N LEU A 29 7.90 -21.92 16.57
CA LEU A 29 7.12 -20.92 17.29
C LEU A 29 7.59 -19.50 16.92
N GLY A 30 8.91 -19.27 16.88
CA GLY A 30 9.49 -18.00 16.44
C GLY A 30 9.03 -17.59 15.03
N MET A 31 9.03 -18.54 14.08
CA MET A 31 8.54 -18.29 12.73
C MET A 31 7.04 -17.93 12.71
N TRP A 32 6.20 -18.61 13.50
CA TRP A 32 4.77 -18.29 13.63
C TRP A 32 4.53 -16.88 14.18
N LEU A 33 5.24 -16.49 15.23
CA LEU A 33 5.15 -15.14 15.80
C LEU A 33 5.53 -14.08 14.77
N PHE A 34 6.63 -14.30 14.04
CA PHE A 34 7.07 -13.40 12.96
C PHE A 34 6.00 -13.25 11.86
N LEU A 35 5.37 -14.34 11.43
CA LEU A 35 4.29 -14.28 10.44
C LEU A 35 3.09 -13.48 10.96
N VAL A 36 2.72 -13.63 12.24
CA VAL A 36 1.62 -12.87 12.84
C VAL A 36 1.94 -11.37 12.89
N THR A 37 3.18 -10.99 13.21
CA THR A 37 3.58 -9.58 13.21
C THR A 37 3.53 -8.95 11.83
N GLU A 38 3.92 -9.68 10.78
CA GLU A 38 3.79 -9.20 9.39
C GLU A 38 2.32 -9.04 8.99
N ILE A 39 1.44 -9.97 9.39
CA ILE A 39 -0.01 -9.84 9.16
C ILE A 39 -0.57 -8.58 9.85
N LEU A 40 -0.13 -8.27 11.07
CA LEU A 40 -0.54 -7.06 11.78
C LEU A 40 -0.01 -5.78 11.08
N LEU A 41 1.23 -5.80 10.58
CA LEU A 41 1.81 -4.69 9.82
C LEU A 41 0.98 -4.39 8.56
N PHE A 42 0.72 -5.40 7.73
CA PHE A 42 -0.10 -5.23 6.53
C PHE A 42 -1.57 -4.93 6.86
N GLY A 43 -2.09 -5.48 7.95
CA GLY A 43 -3.44 -5.16 8.46
C GLY A 43 -3.58 -3.68 8.81
N GLY A 44 -2.59 -3.09 9.48
CA GLY A 44 -2.53 -1.66 9.74
C GLY A 44 -2.48 -0.83 8.45
N LEU A 45 -1.66 -1.25 7.47
CA LEU A 45 -1.56 -0.59 6.17
C LEU A 45 -2.90 -0.63 5.40
N PHE A 46 -3.61 -1.77 5.42
CA PHE A 46 -4.93 -1.89 4.78
C PHE A 46 -6.01 -1.07 5.50
N CYS A 47 -5.96 -0.99 6.85
CA CYS A 47 -6.85 -0.12 7.61
C CYS A 47 -6.65 1.35 7.23
N ALA A 48 -5.39 1.81 7.19
CA ALA A 48 -5.04 3.15 6.74
C ALA A 48 -5.51 3.41 5.30
N TYR A 49 -5.29 2.47 4.39
CA TYR A 49 -5.79 2.53 3.02
C TYR A 49 -7.32 2.65 2.95
N ALA A 50 -8.06 1.86 3.74
CA ALA A 50 -9.52 1.86 3.74
C ALA A 50 -10.09 3.20 4.24
N VAL A 51 -9.55 3.73 5.33
CA VAL A 51 -9.93 5.05 5.87
C VAL A 51 -9.62 6.16 4.86
N TYR A 52 -8.41 6.14 4.28
CA TYR A 52 -8.02 7.14 3.28
C TYR A 52 -8.90 7.08 2.02
N ARG A 53 -9.28 5.87 1.59
CA ARG A 53 -10.20 5.66 0.47
C ARG A 53 -11.62 6.13 0.75
N ALA A 54 -12.10 5.97 1.97
CA ALA A 54 -13.41 6.47 2.37
C ALA A 54 -13.46 8.01 2.41
N ASN A 55 -12.37 8.65 2.83
CA ASN A 55 -12.30 10.11 2.96
C ASN A 55 -12.01 10.85 1.64
N HIS A 56 -11.40 10.20 0.65
CA HIS A 56 -11.01 10.84 -0.63
C HIS A 56 -11.45 10.04 -1.88
N PRO A 57 -12.75 9.75 -2.05
CA PRO A 57 -13.21 8.91 -3.14
C PRO A 57 -12.89 9.47 -4.54
N GLU A 58 -12.85 10.80 -4.72
CA GLU A 58 -12.52 11.40 -6.02
C GLU A 58 -11.08 11.07 -6.47
N VAL A 59 -10.11 11.08 -5.56
CA VAL A 59 -8.70 10.80 -5.88
C VAL A 59 -8.51 9.36 -6.36
N PHE A 60 -9.25 8.42 -5.78
CA PHE A 60 -9.20 7.01 -6.17
C PHE A 60 -9.83 6.73 -7.53
N HIS A 61 -10.83 7.52 -7.94
CA HIS A 61 -11.45 7.40 -9.25
C HIS A 61 -10.46 7.77 -10.37
N TYR A 62 -9.71 8.87 -10.19
CA TYR A 62 -8.67 9.28 -11.13
C TYR A 62 -7.45 8.35 -11.09
N ALA A 63 -7.05 7.85 -9.92
CA ALA A 63 -5.88 6.97 -9.78
C ALA A 63 -6.03 5.62 -10.50
N HIS A 64 -7.26 5.10 -10.66
CA HIS A 64 -7.48 3.81 -11.33
C HIS A 64 -7.09 3.83 -12.81
N GLN A 65 -7.15 5.01 -13.45
CA GLN A 65 -6.80 5.19 -14.86
C GLN A 65 -5.28 5.09 -15.14
N PHE A 66 -4.45 5.22 -14.11
CA PHE A 66 -2.98 5.11 -14.21
C PHE A 66 -2.45 3.72 -13.83
N LEU A 67 -3.35 2.77 -13.57
CA LEU A 67 -3.01 1.39 -13.24
C LEU A 67 -3.10 0.53 -14.51
N ASP A 68 -2.00 -0.12 -14.90
CA ASP A 68 -2.02 -1.11 -15.98
C ASP A 68 -2.37 -2.49 -15.40
N PRO A 69 -3.60 -3.00 -15.63
CA PRO A 69 -4.03 -4.28 -15.10
C PRO A 69 -3.34 -5.47 -15.77
N SER A 70 -2.84 -5.32 -17.00
CA SER A 70 -2.16 -6.39 -17.73
C SER A 70 -0.78 -6.68 -17.12
N LEU A 71 -0.03 -5.61 -16.84
CA LEU A 71 1.29 -5.71 -16.21
C LEU A 71 1.20 -6.20 -14.75
N GLY A 72 0.14 -5.78 -14.04
CA GLY A 72 -0.20 -6.30 -12.72
C GLY A 72 -0.54 -7.80 -12.73
N GLY A 73 -1.40 -8.24 -13.66
CA GLY A 73 -1.82 -9.63 -13.78
C GLY A 73 -0.67 -10.57 -14.15
N PHE A 74 0.19 -10.18 -15.10
CA PHE A 74 1.39 -10.95 -15.44
C PHE A 74 2.28 -11.18 -14.21
N ASN A 75 2.48 -10.13 -13.43
CA ASN A 75 3.29 -10.17 -12.22
C ASN A 75 2.66 -11.10 -11.15
N THR A 76 1.33 -11.10 -11.00
CA THR A 76 0.63 -12.06 -10.14
C THR A 76 0.86 -13.51 -10.57
N ILE A 77 0.85 -13.80 -11.87
CA ILE A 77 1.15 -15.16 -12.38
C ILE A 77 2.58 -15.56 -12.00
N VAL A 78 3.55 -14.65 -12.16
CA VAL A 78 4.95 -14.89 -11.75
C VAL A 78 5.04 -15.22 -10.26
N LEU A 79 4.33 -14.50 -9.40
CA LEU A 79 4.31 -14.75 -7.96
C LEU A 79 3.65 -16.09 -7.59
N ILE A 80 2.58 -16.48 -8.28
CA ILE A 80 1.92 -17.78 -8.08
C ILE A 80 2.86 -18.92 -8.50
N VAL A 81 3.54 -18.78 -9.64
CA VAL A 81 4.54 -19.76 -10.06
C VAL A 81 5.68 -19.82 -9.05
N SER A 82 6.15 -18.68 -8.54
CA SER A 82 7.19 -18.62 -7.52
C SER A 82 6.80 -19.27 -6.19
N SER A 83 5.53 -19.22 -5.78
CA SER A 83 5.07 -19.89 -4.56
C SER A 83 4.99 -21.41 -4.77
N LEU A 84 4.58 -21.85 -5.96
CA LEU A 84 4.59 -23.26 -6.35
C LEU A 84 6.02 -23.84 -6.34
N THR A 85 7.01 -23.12 -6.88
CA THR A 85 8.40 -23.59 -6.89
C THR A 85 8.96 -23.72 -5.47
N MET A 86 8.58 -22.83 -4.55
CA MET A 86 8.93 -22.95 -3.14
C MET A 86 8.26 -24.15 -2.46
N ALA A 87 6.99 -24.44 -2.76
CA ALA A 87 6.30 -25.63 -2.23
C ALA A 87 6.96 -26.94 -2.72
N VAL A 88 7.35 -26.99 -3.99
CA VAL A 88 8.12 -28.12 -4.56
C VAL A 88 9.48 -28.25 -3.88
N ALA A 89 10.17 -27.13 -3.60
CA ALA A 89 11.42 -27.14 -2.86
C ALA A 89 11.27 -27.81 -1.47
N VAL A 90 10.24 -27.43 -0.70
CA VAL A 90 9.98 -28.04 0.62
C VAL A 90 9.75 -29.56 0.50
N ARG A 91 9.00 -30.01 -0.51
CA ARG A 91 8.81 -31.44 -0.79
C ARG A 91 10.13 -32.13 -1.14
N CYS A 92 10.97 -31.53 -1.97
CA CYS A 92 12.29 -32.08 -2.30
C CYS A 92 13.21 -32.15 -1.08
N ALA A 93 13.14 -31.18 -0.16
CA ALA A 93 13.86 -31.23 1.11
C ALA A 93 13.41 -32.42 1.98
N GLN A 94 12.10 -32.65 2.08
CA GLN A 94 11.54 -33.79 2.82
C GLN A 94 11.94 -35.14 2.21
N LEU A 95 12.07 -35.23 0.88
CA LEU A 95 12.49 -36.43 0.16
C LEU A 95 14.02 -36.58 0.05
N GLY A 96 14.81 -35.67 0.63
CA GLY A 96 16.28 -35.69 0.56
C GLY A 96 16.87 -35.42 -0.82
N GLN A 97 16.09 -34.90 -1.77
CA GLN A 97 16.52 -34.65 -3.14
C GLN A 97 17.25 -33.31 -3.27
N GLN A 98 18.53 -33.27 -2.87
CA GLN A 98 19.31 -32.02 -2.80
C GLN A 98 19.42 -31.26 -4.12
N LYS A 99 19.64 -31.95 -5.25
CA LYS A 99 19.74 -31.28 -6.57
C LYS A 99 18.44 -30.57 -6.94
N ALA A 100 17.31 -31.27 -6.81
CA ALA A 100 15.99 -30.72 -7.11
C ALA A 100 15.60 -29.59 -6.15
N LEU A 101 15.98 -29.71 -4.87
CA LEU A 101 15.83 -28.66 -3.87
C LEU A 101 16.55 -27.37 -4.31
N VAL A 102 17.85 -27.45 -4.59
CA VAL A 102 18.66 -26.28 -4.99
C VAL A 102 18.15 -25.65 -6.28
N THR A 103 17.80 -26.45 -7.29
CA THR A 103 17.22 -25.95 -8.54
C THR A 103 15.89 -25.23 -8.28
N SER A 104 15.03 -25.75 -7.40
CA SER A 104 13.75 -25.13 -7.08
C SER A 104 13.93 -23.80 -6.34
N LEU A 105 14.88 -23.70 -5.40
CA LEU A 105 15.21 -22.43 -4.73
C LEU A 105 15.78 -21.41 -5.71
N ALA A 106 16.67 -21.83 -6.62
CA ALA A 106 17.26 -20.95 -7.62
C ALA A 106 16.17 -20.38 -8.55
N LEU A 107 15.20 -21.20 -8.95
CA LEU A 107 14.06 -20.76 -9.75
C LEU A 107 13.19 -19.75 -8.99
N THR A 108 12.89 -20.00 -7.71
CA THR A 108 12.16 -19.04 -6.85
C THR A 108 12.88 -17.70 -6.78
N LEU A 109 14.21 -17.69 -6.59
CA LEU A 109 15.00 -16.46 -6.58
C LEU A 109 14.99 -15.75 -7.94
N ALA A 110 15.10 -16.49 -9.05
CA ALA A 110 15.01 -15.92 -10.39
C ALA A 110 13.65 -15.25 -10.65
N CYS A 111 12.55 -15.89 -10.23
CA CYS A 111 11.20 -15.30 -10.29
C CYS A 111 11.10 -14.04 -9.44
N ALA A 112 11.70 -14.01 -8.25
CA ALA A 112 11.72 -12.82 -7.40
C ALA A 112 12.49 -11.65 -8.03
N PHE A 113 13.64 -11.90 -8.67
CA PHE A 113 14.37 -10.86 -9.40
C PHE A 113 13.63 -10.37 -10.64
N LEU A 114 12.96 -11.28 -11.37
CA LEU A 114 12.12 -10.91 -12.50
C LEU A 114 10.95 -10.01 -12.07
N PHE A 115 10.27 -10.36 -10.97
CA PHE A 115 9.25 -9.54 -10.34
C PHE A 115 9.77 -8.13 -9.99
N LEU A 116 10.94 -8.07 -9.34
CA LEU A 116 11.54 -6.82 -8.90
C LEU A 116 11.99 -5.95 -10.08
N GLY A 117 12.53 -6.55 -11.14
CA GLY A 117 12.92 -5.86 -12.36
C GLY A 117 11.73 -5.24 -13.10
N VAL A 118 10.62 -5.99 -13.25
CA VAL A 118 9.38 -5.47 -13.84
C VAL A 118 8.87 -4.27 -13.03
N LYS A 119 8.85 -4.40 -11.70
CA LYS A 119 8.44 -3.29 -10.82
C LYS A 119 9.36 -2.09 -10.95
N PHE A 120 10.67 -2.29 -10.95
CA PHE A 120 11.65 -1.22 -11.09
C PHE A 120 11.44 -0.40 -12.38
N VAL A 121 11.26 -1.08 -13.52
CA VAL A 121 11.01 -0.41 -14.81
C VAL A 121 9.68 0.36 -14.79
N GLU A 122 8.62 -0.23 -14.25
CA GLU A 122 7.30 0.40 -14.12
C GLU A 122 7.37 1.68 -13.26
N TYR A 123 8.05 1.61 -12.11
CA TYR A 123 8.24 2.76 -11.23
C TYR A 123 9.16 3.82 -11.86
N GLN A 124 10.22 3.42 -12.57
CA GLN A 124 11.10 4.36 -13.26
C GLN A 124 10.36 5.10 -14.40
N HIS A 125 9.42 4.45 -15.09
CA HIS A 125 8.58 5.10 -16.08
C HIS A 125 7.58 6.07 -15.43
N LYS A 126 6.96 5.67 -14.31
CA LYS A 126 6.08 6.53 -13.50
C LYS A 126 6.81 7.74 -12.89
N TRP A 127 8.08 7.59 -12.52
CA TRP A 127 8.93 8.70 -12.07
C TRP A 127 9.17 9.76 -13.15
N LYS A 128 9.35 9.33 -14.41
CA LYS A 128 9.55 10.26 -15.53
C LYS A 128 8.27 11.02 -15.90
N HIS A 129 7.09 10.47 -15.58
CA HIS A 129 5.78 11.09 -15.82
C HIS A 129 5.26 11.94 -14.66
N GLY A 130 6.07 12.24 -13.64
CA GLY A 130 5.71 13.21 -12.59
C GLY A 130 4.63 12.75 -11.60
N LEU A 131 4.28 11.46 -11.57
CA LEU A 131 3.34 10.87 -10.60
C LEU A 131 4.01 10.64 -9.24
N LEU A 132 4.63 11.67 -8.70
CA LEU A 132 5.28 11.62 -7.38
C LEU A 132 4.24 11.80 -6.27
N TRP A 133 4.48 11.14 -5.13
CA TRP A 133 3.72 11.37 -3.90
C TRP A 133 3.91 12.83 -3.44
N GLY A 134 2.81 13.52 -3.14
CA GLY A 134 2.83 14.86 -2.56
C GLY A 134 3.04 16.00 -3.58
N GLN A 135 3.90 16.98 -3.25
CA GLN A 135 3.91 18.33 -3.83
C GLN A 135 4.40 18.46 -5.30
N LYS A 136 4.53 17.37 -6.04
CA LYS A 136 4.92 17.38 -7.46
C LYS A 136 3.93 16.65 -8.37
N TYR A 137 2.69 16.46 -7.92
CA TYR A 137 1.61 16.05 -8.82
C TYR A 137 1.31 17.20 -9.80
N GLN A 138 1.89 17.15 -10.98
CA GLN A 138 1.43 17.96 -12.11
C GLN A 138 0.31 17.17 -12.80
N SER A 139 -0.94 17.53 -12.54
CA SER A 139 -2.02 17.16 -13.46
C SER A 139 -1.72 17.83 -14.79
N GLN A 140 -1.18 17.10 -15.78
CA GLN A 140 -1.40 17.55 -17.15
C GLN A 140 -2.91 17.45 -17.36
N SER A 141 -3.59 18.57 -17.18
CA SER A 141 -4.91 18.77 -17.76
C SER A 141 -4.70 18.61 -19.25
N HIS A 142 -5.05 17.44 -19.77
CA HIS A 142 -5.38 17.33 -21.17
C HIS A 142 -6.57 18.27 -21.39
N GLU A 143 -6.30 19.55 -21.70
CA GLU A 143 -7.22 20.46 -22.38
C GLU A 143 -7.47 19.98 -23.83
N ALA A 144 -7.61 18.67 -24.02
CA ALA A 144 -7.93 18.09 -25.29
C ALA A 144 -9.46 18.04 -25.42
N GLN A 145 -9.99 19.16 -25.91
CA GLN A 145 -11.25 19.27 -26.64
C GLN A 145 -12.53 19.12 -25.81
N ALA A 146 -12.88 20.19 -25.09
CA ALA A 146 -14.27 20.53 -24.88
C ALA A 146 -14.92 20.84 -26.24
N SER A 147 -15.41 19.81 -26.94
CA SER A 147 -16.49 20.01 -27.90
C SER A 147 -17.75 20.38 -27.09
N PRO A 148 -18.46 21.48 -27.41
CA PRO A 148 -19.60 21.91 -26.61
C PRO A 148 -20.76 20.94 -26.81
N ILE A 149 -20.85 19.93 -25.94
CA ILE A 149 -22.09 19.15 -25.81
C ILE A 149 -23.04 20.01 -24.99
N MET A 150 -23.96 20.66 -25.70
CA MET A 150 -25.10 21.37 -25.15
C MET A 150 -25.95 20.42 -24.32
N VAL A 151 -25.88 20.54 -22.99
CA VAL A 151 -26.82 19.91 -22.07
C VAL A 151 -28.09 20.78 -22.08
N PRO A 152 -29.27 20.27 -22.46
CA PRO A 152 -30.49 21.08 -22.47
C PRO A 152 -30.87 21.42 -21.03
N ALA A 153 -31.07 22.71 -20.78
CA ALA A 153 -31.48 23.25 -19.49
C ALA A 153 -32.81 22.60 -19.05
N ALA A 154 -32.74 21.67 -18.11
CA ALA A 154 -33.92 21.16 -17.42
C ALA A 154 -34.57 22.34 -16.66
N ALA A 155 -35.80 22.65 -17.05
CA ALA A 155 -36.60 23.74 -16.53
C ALA A 155 -36.74 23.69 -15.00
N ALA A 156 -36.31 24.75 -14.32
CA ALA A 156 -36.64 24.98 -12.92
C ALA A 156 -38.15 25.22 -12.76
N PRO A 157 -38.82 24.68 -11.72
CA PRO A 157 -40.23 24.95 -11.46
C PRO A 157 -40.43 26.41 -11.06
N ALA A 158 -41.40 27.07 -11.70
CA ALA A 158 -41.73 28.48 -11.51
C ALA A 158 -42.18 28.76 -10.06
N ALA A 159 -41.52 29.71 -9.40
CA ALA A 159 -41.93 30.25 -8.11
C ALA A 159 -43.09 31.28 -8.27
N PRO A 160 -44.01 31.40 -7.30
CA PRO A 160 -45.13 32.36 -7.36
C PRO A 160 -44.63 33.80 -7.23
N LYS A 161 -45.26 34.73 -7.96
CA LYS A 161 -44.91 36.15 -7.97
C LYS A 161 -45.67 36.90 -6.87
N ASP A 162 -45.00 37.25 -5.78
CA ASP A 162 -45.46 38.30 -4.86
C ASP A 162 -44.74 39.62 -5.19
N PRO A 163 -45.43 40.75 -5.41
CA PRO A 163 -44.85 41.94 -6.02
C PRO A 163 -44.29 43.01 -5.06
N ASP A 164 -43.97 42.70 -3.80
CA ASP A 164 -43.44 43.71 -2.87
C ASP A 164 -42.27 43.20 -2.02
N ALA A 165 -41.06 43.34 -2.54
CA ALA A 165 -39.81 43.16 -1.78
C ALA A 165 -38.66 43.95 -2.42
N SER A 166 -38.91 45.18 -2.86
CA SER A 166 -37.86 46.14 -3.21
C SER A 166 -37.31 46.80 -1.94
N GLN A 167 -36.63 46.03 -1.08
CA GLN A 167 -35.76 46.53 -0.01
C GLN A 167 -35.16 45.34 0.75
N LEU A 168 -33.86 45.07 0.58
CA LEU A 168 -32.94 44.57 1.62
C LEU A 168 -31.48 44.80 1.15
N PRO A 169 -30.51 45.13 2.05
CA PRO A 169 -29.27 45.84 1.71
C PRO A 169 -28.08 44.96 1.30
N SER A 170 -27.17 45.60 0.54
CA SER A 170 -25.88 45.09 0.02
C SER A 170 -25.00 44.43 1.08
N ALA A 171 -24.69 43.14 0.89
CA ALA A 171 -23.79 42.38 1.75
C ALA A 171 -22.35 42.89 1.70
N ALA A 172 -21.71 42.91 2.87
CA ALA A 172 -20.44 43.55 3.20
C ALA A 172 -19.19 42.78 2.71
N ALA A 173 -18.12 43.54 2.48
CA ALA A 173 -16.76 43.12 2.15
C ALA A 173 -15.99 42.59 3.40
N PRO A 174 -14.88 41.82 3.24
CA PRO A 174 -14.25 41.09 4.33
C PRO A 174 -13.44 41.99 5.30
N PRO A 175 -13.37 41.66 6.61
CA PRO A 175 -12.68 42.50 7.59
C PRO A 175 -11.16 42.36 7.50
N GLN A 176 -10.47 43.49 7.32
CA GLN A 176 -9.01 43.64 7.51
C GLN A 176 -8.69 43.93 8.97
N GLY A 177 -7.64 43.31 9.50
CA GLY A 177 -7.24 43.39 10.91
C GLY A 177 -6.79 44.78 11.36
N THR A 178 -7.22 45.17 12.56
CA THR A 178 -6.88 46.46 13.18
C THR A 178 -5.72 46.33 14.15
N VAL A 179 -4.67 47.08 13.86
CA VAL A 179 -3.50 47.36 14.69
C VAL A 179 -3.94 48.24 15.86
N VAL A 180 -3.62 47.85 17.09
CA VAL A 180 -3.84 48.68 18.29
C VAL A 180 -2.63 49.61 18.43
N HIS A 181 -2.85 50.91 18.23
CA HIS A 181 -1.92 51.96 18.64
C HIS A 181 -2.53 52.79 19.78
N ASP A 182 -1.65 53.01 20.75
CA ASP A 182 -1.76 53.79 21.98
C ASP A 182 -2.18 55.27 21.80
N GLU A 183 -2.43 55.90 22.95
CA GLU A 183 -2.40 57.34 23.27
C GLU A 183 -3.72 58.16 23.36
N VAL A 184 -3.96 58.61 24.61
CA VAL A 184 -4.06 60.02 25.06
C VAL A 184 -5.44 60.71 25.16
N VAL A 185 -5.84 60.86 26.43
CA VAL A 185 -6.29 62.09 27.13
C VAL A 185 -7.53 62.84 26.63
N GLY A 186 -8.46 63.05 27.58
CA GLY A 186 -9.02 64.38 27.81
C GLY A 186 -10.54 64.42 27.93
N THR A 187 -11.06 64.24 29.15
CA THR A 187 -11.90 65.19 29.93
C THR A 187 -12.48 64.48 31.15
#